data_AF-A0A9Q0YA28-F1
#
_entry.id   AF-A0A9Q0YA28-F1
#
_cell.length_a   1.000
_cell.length_b   1.000
_cell.length_c   1.000
_cell.angle_alpha   90.00
_cell.angle_beta   90.00
_cell.angle_gamma   90.00
#
_symmetry.space_group_name_H-M   'P 1'
#
loop_
_entity.id
_entity.type
_entity.pdbx_description
1 polymer ?
#
loop_
_entity_poly.entity_id
_entity_poly.type
_entity_poly.pdbx_seq_one_letter_code
_entity_poly.pdbx_strand_id
1 'polypeptide(L)' 'MMSLIQNIKFNNNHKPFQTQLQTDTSKIKTDTSVYVAADKTNNFYRLQPEQYNKLVQQNVNKSIQESTTQHTPRNYCN' A
#
# COMPACT_ATOMS: atom_id res chain seq x y z
N MET A 1 25.15 31.10 27.97
CA MET A 1 24.39 29.97 27.37
C MET A 1 23.84 30.31 25.98
N MET A 2 23.13 31.44 25.79
CA MET A 2 22.58 31.83 24.47
C MET A 2 23.62 31.98 23.36
N SER A 3 24.80 32.52 23.67
CA SER A 3 25.89 32.75 22.70
C SER A 3 26.45 31.45 22.08
N LEU A 4 26.38 30.33 22.82
CA LEU A 4 26.82 29.03 22.31
C LEU A 4 25.79 28.46 21.33
N ILE A 5 24.49 28.62 21.64
CA ILE A 5 23.37 28.15 20.82
C ILE A 5 23.31 28.92 19.48
N GLN A 6 23.56 30.23 19.50
CA GLN A 6 23.51 31.09 18.32
C GLN A 6 24.61 30.80 17.29
N ASN A 7 25.72 30.20 17.71
CA ASN A 7 26.86 29.86 16.85
C ASN A 7 26.82 28.44 16.28
N ILE A 8 25.78 27.65 16.60
CA ILE A 8 25.60 26.31 16.05
C ILE A 8 25.13 26.46 14.60
N LYS A 9 26.04 26.22 13.65
CA LYS A 9 25.71 26.12 12.23
C LYS A 9 25.29 24.69 11.91
N PHE A 10 24.01 24.47 11.64
CA PHE A 10 23.54 23.19 11.13
C PHE A 10 24.03 23.02 9.70
N ASN A 11 24.92 22.06 9.50
CA ASN A 11 25.40 21.75 8.17
C ASN A 11 24.34 20.92 7.43
N ASN A 12 23.94 21.38 6.24
CA ASN A 12 22.93 20.73 5.44
C ASN A 12 23.50 19.52 4.68
N ASN A 13 24.04 18.55 5.43
CA ASN A 13 24.64 17.33 4.90
C ASN A 13 23.56 16.29 4.60
N HIS A 14 22.61 16.63 3.72
CA HIS A 14 21.68 15.62 3.23
C HIS A 14 22.46 14.57 2.46
N LYS A 15 22.49 13.34 2.99
CA LYS A 15 23.04 12.20 2.25
C LYS A 15 22.16 11.98 1.01
N PRO A 16 22.71 11.53 -0.13
CA PRO A 16 21.93 11.25 -1.33
C PRO A 16 20.68 10.40 -1.06
N PHE A 17 20.79 9.42 -0.14
CA PHE A 17 19.66 8.61 0.32
C PHE A 17 18.51 9.44 0.94
N GLN A 18 18.83 10.42 1.79
CA GLN A 18 17.81 11.25 2.46
C GLN A 18 17.08 12.14 1.43
N THR A 19 17.81 12.69 0.47
CA THR A 19 17.23 13.48 -0.63
C THR A 19 16.30 12.63 -1.49
N GLN A 20 16.73 11.40 -1.81
CA GLN A 20 15.92 10.45 -2.56
C GLN A 20 14.64 10.09 -1.78
N LEU A 21 14.77 9.79 -0.48
CA LEU A 21 13.64 9.46 0.39
C LEU A 21 12.63 10.61 0.47
N GLN A 22 13.11 11.85 0.57
CA GLN A 22 12.25 13.04 0.59
C GLN A 22 11.51 13.22 -0.76
N THR A 23 12.20 12.97 -1.87
CA THR A 23 11.61 13.01 -3.21
C THR A 23 10.53 11.96 -3.37
N ASP A 24 10.80 10.73 -2.95
CA ASP A 24 9.85 9.62 -3.04
C ASP A 24 8.63 9.84 -2.14
N THR A 25 8.84 10.35 -0.92
CA THR A 25 7.75 10.75 -0.02
C THR A 25 6.86 11.83 -0.66
N SER A 26 7.48 12.81 -1.33
CA SER A 26 6.74 13.89 -2.00
C SER A 26 5.91 13.36 -3.17
N LYS A 27 6.47 12.44 -3.97
CA LYS A 27 5.74 11.77 -5.06
C LYS A 27 4.56 10.95 -4.54
N ILE A 28 4.75 10.17 -3.48
CA ILE A 28 3.66 9.34 -2.92
C ILE A 28 2.52 10.22 -2.39
N LYS A 29 2.83 11.38 -1.79
CA LYS A 29 1.82 12.31 -1.28
C LYS A 29 0.98 12.98 -2.37
N THR A 30 1.54 13.20 -3.56
CA THR A 30 0.85 13.88 -4.66
C THR A 30 0.23 12.91 -5.66
N ASP A 31 0.61 11.64 -5.63
CA ASP A 31 0.06 10.61 -6.50
C ASP A 31 -1.38 10.26 -6.10
N THR A 32 -2.25 10.13 -7.10
CA THR A 32 -3.65 9.71 -6.93
C THR A 32 -3.82 8.18 -6.94
N SER A 33 -2.73 7.45 -7.17
CA SER A 33 -2.72 5.99 -7.24
C SER A 33 -2.76 5.36 -5.85
N VAL A 34 -3.32 4.15 -5.76
CA VAL A 34 -3.35 3.34 -4.54
C VAL A 34 -2.13 2.42 -4.51
N TYR A 35 -1.49 2.32 -3.36
CA TYR A 35 -0.40 1.37 -3.10
C TYR A 35 -0.91 0.21 -2.25
N VAL A 36 -0.82 -1.01 -2.78
CA VAL A 36 -1.32 -2.23 -2.13
C VAL A 36 -0.15 -3.15 -1.82
N ALA A 37 -0.07 -3.64 -0.58
CA ALA A 37 0.95 -4.59 -0.18
C ALA A 37 0.78 -5.93 -0.94
N ALA A 38 1.90 -6.50 -1.38
CA ALA A 38 1.92 -7.85 -1.90
C ALA A 38 1.73 -8.86 -0.75
N ASP A 39 0.98 -9.93 -1.03
CA ASP A 39 0.62 -10.93 -0.01
C ASP A 39 1.84 -11.64 0.59
N LYS A 40 2.83 -11.99 -0.25
CA LYS A 40 3.95 -12.87 0.12
C LYS A 40 5.30 -12.16 0.24
N THR A 41 5.38 -10.87 -0.06
CA THR A 41 6.65 -10.13 -0.13
C THR A 41 6.47 -8.72 0.42
N ASN A 42 7.57 -8.06 0.79
CA ASN A 42 7.54 -6.65 1.25
C ASN A 42 7.39 -5.63 0.09
N ASN A 43 6.90 -6.07 -1.07
CA ASN A 43 6.70 -5.21 -2.23
C ASN A 43 5.32 -4.52 -2.17
N PHE A 44 5.21 -3.38 -2.84
CA PHE A 44 3.95 -2.65 -3.01
C PHE A 44 3.63 -2.48 -4.48
N TYR A 45 2.39 -2.80 -4.85
CA TYR A 45 1.88 -2.56 -6.20
C TYR A 45 1.18 -1.21 -6.26
N ARG A 46 1.52 -0.43 -7.28
CA ARG A 46 0.84 0.84 -7.59
C ARG A 46 -0.29 0.56 -8.58
N LEU A 47 -1.50 0.97 -8.24
CA LEU A 47 -2.71 0.74 -9.04
C LEU A 47 -3.53 2.02 -9.14
N GLN A 48 -4.23 2.22 -10.25
CA GLN A 48 -5.26 3.25 -10.29
C GLN A 48 -6.45 2.84 -9.41
N PRO A 49 -7.15 3.78 -8.74
CA PRO A 49 -8.28 3.47 -7.87
C PRO A 49 -9.36 2.61 -8.54
N GLU A 50 -9.63 2.84 -9.82
CA GLU A 50 -10.60 2.05 -10.59
C GLU A 50 -10.18 0.58 -10.76
N GLN A 51 -8.89 0.34 -11.01
CA GLN A 51 -8.36 -1.01 -11.14
C GLN A 51 -8.41 -1.74 -9.81
N TYR A 52 -8.08 -1.04 -8.72
CA TYR A 52 -8.20 -1.58 -7.37
C TYR A 52 -9.64 -1.99 -7.06
N ASN A 53 -10.61 -1.10 -7.31
CA ASN A 53 -12.03 -1.39 -7.07
C ASN A 53 -12.53 -2.59 -7.87
N LYS A 54 -12.11 -2.74 -9.13
CA LYS A 54 -12.44 -3.92 -9.95
C LYS A 54 -11.89 -5.21 -9.32
N LEU A 55 -10.65 -5.20 -8.85
CA LEU A 55 -10.03 -6.37 -8.20
C LEU A 55 -10.76 -6.73 -6.90
N VAL A 56 -11.14 -5.74 -6.08
CA VAL A 56 -11.91 -5.96 -4.86
C VAL A 56 -13.27 -6.59 -5.18
N GLN A 57 -14.00 -6.05 -6.16
CA GLN A 57 -15.29 -6.61 -6.59
C GLN A 57 -15.16 -8.05 -7.12
N GLN A 58 -14.14 -8.32 -7.93
CA GLN A 58 -13.88 -9.67 -8.44
C GLN A 58 -13.57 -10.67 -7.31
N ASN A 59 -12.79 -10.26 -6.31
CA ASN A 59 -12.48 -11.13 -5.18
C ASN A 59 -13.72 -11.42 -4.31
N VAL A 60 -14.54 -10.40 -4.04
CA VAL A 60 -15.82 -10.58 -3.32
C VAL A 60 -16.74 -11.55 -4.07
N ASN A 61 -16.92 -11.35 -5.38
CA ASN A 61 -17.77 -12.23 -6.19
C ASN A 61 -17.28 -13.69 -6.20
N LYS A 62 -15.97 -13.92 -6.26
CA LYS A 62 -15.39 -15.28 -6.14
C LYS A 62 -15.75 -15.92 -4.79
N SER A 63 -15.56 -15.20 -3.69
CA SER A 63 -15.86 -15.73 -2.35
C SER A 63 -17.36 -16.06 -2.16
N ILE A 64 -18.25 -15.27 -2.77
CA ILE A 64 -19.69 -15.53 -2.76
C ILE A 64 -20.01 -16.80 -3.57
N GLN A 65 -19.45 -16.95 -4.77
CA GLN A 65 -19.65 -18.14 -5.61
C GLN A 65 -19.16 -19.43 -4.94
N GLU A 66 -18.01 -19.34 -4.26
CA GLU A 66 -17.46 -20.45 -3.46
C GLU A 66 -18.42 -20.82 -2.32
N SER A 67 -18.95 -19.82 -1.62
CA SER A 67 -19.88 -20.02 -0.49
C SER A 67 -21.23 -20.62 -0.95
N THR A 68 -21.76 -20.19 -2.10
CA THR A 68 -23.02 -20.73 -2.63
C THR A 68 -22.88 -22.17 -3.13
N THR A 69 -21.69 -22.56 -3.63
CA THR A 69 -21.44 -23.92 -4.11
C THR A 69 -21.36 -24.93 -2.95
N GLN A 70 -20.89 -24.48 -1.79
CA GLN A 70 -20.82 -25.31 -0.57
C GLN A 70 -22.18 -25.54 0.10
N HIS A 71 -23.24 -24.81 -0.28
CA HIS A 71 -24.60 -24.98 0.25
C HIS A 71 -25.50 -25.89 -0.61
N THR A 72 -24.91 -26.81 -1.39
CA THR A 72 -25.69 -27.89 -1.99
C THR A 72 -25.89 -28.97 -0.92
N PRO A 73 -27.12 -29.27 -0.45
CA PRO A 73 -27.32 -30.33 0.54
C PRO A 73 -26.82 -31.64 -0.06
N ARG A 74 -25.86 -32.25 0.63
CA ARG A 74 -25.32 -33.57 0.31
C ARG A 74 -26.47 -34.56 0.51
N ASN A 75 -27.20 -34.88 -0.56
CA ASN A 75 -28.22 -35.92 -0.53
C ASN A 75 -27.52 -37.25 -0.23
N TYR A 76 -27.63 -37.71 1.02
CA TYR A 76 -27.29 -39.07 1.39
C TYR A 76 -28.45 -39.96 0.92
N CYS A 77 -28.25 -40.70 -0.16
CA CYS A 77 -29.16 -41.78 -0.54
C CYS A 77 -28.97 -42.94 0.44
N ASN A 78 -30.08 -43.39 1.04
CA ASN A 78 -30.18 -44.62 1.86
C ASN A 78 -29.92 -45.87 1.03
#